data_AF-A0A9C6WXY1-F1
#
_entry.id   AF-A0A9C6WXY1-F1
#
_cell.length_a   1.000
_cell.length_b   1.000
_cell.length_c   1.000
_cell.angle_alpha   90.00
_cell.angle_beta   90.00
_cell.angle_gamma   90.00
#
_symmetry.space_group_name_H-M   'P 1'
#
loop_
_entity.id
_entity.type
_entity.pdbx_description
1 polymer ?
#
loop_
_entity_poly.entity_id
_entity_poly.type
_entity_poly.pdbx_seq_one_letter_code
_entity_poly.pdbx_strand_id
1 'polypeptide(L)'
;MAAADGSMVDVPDVVDNALRHIASKQGFKKPQFNVTSGSRNRDGFMSTLYRCVIRDEDSARPAELKIMVKISREGMETMMSNLFGVEGLVYETLIPAQEKLAGLREPLPWPKCYFSAVKGSHPYCLALEDFGPEGFVNADRSKGLDAAHMRLALEQLGKFHGASMALVRLRPELFKTIEDQVPNL
;
A
#
# COMPACT_ATOMS: atom_id res chain seq x y z
N MET A 1 1.30 23.77 8.47
CA MET A 1 1.16 22.45 9.11
C MET A 1 -0.27 22.36 9.61
N ALA A 2 -1.10 21.48 9.04
CA ALA A 2 -2.42 21.19 9.57
C ALA A 2 -2.49 19.68 9.71
N ALA A 3 -2.52 19.22 10.96
CA ALA A 3 -2.80 17.83 11.30
C ALA A 3 -4.09 17.42 10.59
N ALA A 4 -4.12 16.21 10.04
CA ALA A 4 -5.38 15.59 9.64
C ALA A 4 -6.30 15.67 10.86
N ASP A 5 -7.46 16.29 10.71
CA ASP A 5 -8.41 16.34 11.81
C ASP A 5 -8.74 14.89 12.21
N GLY A 6 -8.80 14.64 13.51
CA GLY A 6 -9.20 13.35 14.05
C GLY A 6 -10.73 13.19 14.01
N SER A 7 -11.41 13.68 12.97
CA SER A 7 -12.86 13.50 12.87
C SER A 7 -13.18 12.01 12.71
N MET A 8 -14.24 11.58 13.40
CA MET A 8 -14.86 10.27 13.17
C MET A 8 -15.28 10.19 11.71
N VAL A 9 -14.61 9.32 10.95
CA VAL A 9 -15.03 8.94 9.61
C VAL A 9 -15.95 7.74 9.71
N ASP A 10 -16.99 7.72 8.87
CA ASP A 10 -17.75 6.51 8.62
C ASP A 10 -16.81 5.48 8.01
N VAL A 11 -16.69 4.31 8.65
CA VAL A 11 -15.73 3.27 8.27
C VAL A 11 -16.46 2.22 7.44
N PRO A 12 -16.16 2.11 6.13
CA PRO A 12 -16.81 1.10 5.29
C PRO A 12 -16.49 -0.32 5.76
N ASP A 13 -17.45 -1.25 5.59
CA ASP A 13 -17.28 -2.66 5.98
C ASP A 13 -16.02 -3.29 5.39
N VAL A 14 -15.64 -2.92 4.16
CA VAL A 14 -14.41 -3.43 3.52
C VAL A 14 -13.15 -3.03 4.29
N VAL A 15 -13.14 -1.85 4.92
CA VAL A 15 -12.01 -1.35 5.72
C VAL A 15 -11.98 -2.08 7.06
N ASP A 16 -13.12 -2.19 7.75
CA ASP A 16 -13.21 -2.94 9.01
C ASP A 16 -12.81 -4.42 8.83
N ASN A 17 -13.30 -5.08 7.78
CA ASN A 17 -12.94 -6.45 7.44
C ASN A 17 -11.43 -6.61 7.16
N ALA A 18 -10.83 -5.66 6.42
CA ALA A 18 -9.38 -5.66 6.19
C ALA A 18 -8.61 -5.54 7.51
N LEU A 19 -9.00 -4.63 8.40
CA LEU A 19 -8.33 -4.46 9.69
C LEU A 19 -8.45 -5.69 10.59
N ARG A 20 -9.63 -6.33 10.65
CA ARG A 20 -9.83 -7.60 11.38
C ARG A 20 -8.96 -8.72 10.82
N HIS A 21 -8.88 -8.83 9.49
CA HIS A 21 -8.01 -9.82 8.85
C HIS A 21 -6.53 -9.59 9.20
N ILE A 22 -6.07 -8.34 9.09
CA ILE A 22 -4.69 -7.97 9.41
C ILE A 22 -4.38 -8.23 10.88
N ALA A 23 -5.27 -7.80 11.78
CA ALA A 23 -5.11 -8.02 13.22
C ALA A 23 -4.96 -9.52 13.55
N SER A 24 -5.83 -10.36 13.01
CA SER A 24 -5.76 -11.81 13.17
C SER A 24 -4.45 -12.39 12.65
N LYS A 25 -4.04 -12.02 11.43
CA LYS A 25 -2.79 -12.49 10.80
C LYS A 25 -1.54 -12.05 11.54
N GLN A 26 -1.56 -10.87 12.17
CA GLN A 26 -0.46 -10.31 12.95
C GLN A 26 -0.49 -10.74 14.43
N GLY A 27 -1.47 -11.56 14.83
CA GLY A 27 -1.55 -12.13 16.17
C GLY A 27 -2.05 -11.19 17.26
N PHE A 28 -2.77 -10.11 16.90
CA PHE A 28 -3.46 -9.26 17.86
C PHE A 28 -4.60 -10.05 18.53
N LYS A 29 -4.71 -9.96 19.85
CA LYS A 29 -5.68 -10.76 20.62
C LYS A 29 -7.00 -10.03 20.85
N LYS A 30 -6.93 -8.75 21.22
CA LYS A 30 -8.06 -7.85 21.44
C LYS A 30 -7.82 -6.54 20.66
N PRO A 31 -7.89 -6.59 19.33
CA PRO A 31 -7.57 -5.44 18.52
C PRO A 31 -8.60 -4.31 18.69
N GLN A 32 -8.09 -3.10 18.91
CA GLN A 32 -8.81 -1.84 18.80
C GLN A 32 -8.38 -1.12 17.53
N PHE A 33 -9.35 -0.57 16.82
CA PHE A 33 -9.13 0.14 15.55
C PHE A 33 -9.40 1.63 15.73
N ASN A 34 -8.44 2.46 15.35
CA ASN A 34 -8.64 3.89 15.15
C ASN A 34 -8.50 4.19 13.66
N VAL A 35 -9.55 4.73 13.06
CA VAL A 35 -9.64 5.02 11.63
C VAL A 35 -9.88 6.51 11.44
N THR A 36 -9.04 7.14 10.64
CA THR A 36 -9.11 8.56 10.29
C THR A 36 -9.02 8.71 8.77
N SER A 37 -9.41 9.86 8.23
CA SER A 37 -9.18 10.12 6.80
C SER A 37 -7.67 10.11 6.51
N GLY A 38 -7.26 9.32 5.51
CA GLY A 38 -5.88 9.23 5.04
C GLY A 38 -5.53 10.29 3.99
N SER A 39 -6.51 11.09 3.56
CA SER A 39 -6.35 12.06 2.46
C SER A 39 -7.12 13.34 2.72
N ARG A 40 -6.64 14.47 2.17
CA ARG A 40 -7.40 15.73 2.20
C ARG A 40 -8.39 15.76 1.03
N ASN A 41 -9.35 16.68 1.09
CA ASN A 41 -10.28 16.92 0.00
C ASN A 41 -9.54 17.13 -1.33
N ARG A 42 -9.82 16.27 -2.33
CA ARG A 42 -9.23 16.21 -3.69
C ARG A 42 -7.87 15.50 -3.84
N ASP A 43 -7.34 14.87 -2.81
CA ASP A 43 -6.13 14.04 -2.94
C ASP A 43 -6.40 12.68 -3.62
N GLY A 44 -7.64 12.18 -3.52
CA GLY A 44 -8.08 10.91 -4.11
C GLY A 44 -8.95 11.09 -5.34
N PHE A 45 -8.41 10.81 -6.53
CA PHE A 45 -9.18 10.83 -7.79
C PHE A 45 -9.98 9.53 -7.96
N MET A 46 -9.28 8.39 -7.93
CA MET A 46 -9.85 7.04 -8.14
C MET A 46 -10.00 6.20 -6.86
N SER A 47 -9.61 6.74 -5.70
CA SER A 47 -9.64 6.01 -4.44
C SER A 47 -9.95 6.90 -3.24
N THR A 48 -10.55 6.30 -2.21
CA THR A 48 -10.64 6.89 -0.86
C THR A 48 -9.55 6.26 0.01
N LEU A 49 -8.83 7.07 0.76
CA LEU A 49 -7.74 6.63 1.65
C LEU A 49 -8.14 6.80 3.12
N TYR A 50 -7.86 5.80 3.93
CA TYR A 50 -8.03 5.79 5.38
C TYR A 50 -6.69 5.54 6.05
N ARG A 51 -6.36 6.34 7.05
CA ARG A 51 -5.23 6.09 7.94
C ARG A 51 -5.75 5.34 9.15
N CYS A 52 -5.29 4.12 9.31
CA CYS A 52 -5.75 3.18 10.31
C CYS A 52 -4.63 2.83 11.28
N VAL A 53 -4.99 2.64 12.53
CA VAL A 53 -4.11 2.21 13.61
C VAL A 53 -4.75 1.02 14.31
N ILE A 54 -4.03 -0.10 14.38
CA ILE A 54 -4.40 -1.28 15.16
C ILE A 54 -3.58 -1.29 16.45
N ARG A 55 -4.24 -1.43 17.59
CA ARG A 55 -3.61 -1.60 18.91
C ARG A 55 -4.22 -2.82 19.60
N ASP A 56 -3.46 -3.51 20.45
CA ASP A 56 -4.00 -4.59 21.26
C ASP A 56 -4.40 -4.05 22.64
N GLU A 57 -5.65 -4.25 23.05
CA GLU A 57 -6.11 -3.97 24.41
C GLU A 57 -5.40 -4.93 25.37
N ASP A 58 -4.80 -4.39 26.43
CA ASP A 58 -4.02 -5.13 27.45
C ASP A 58 -2.58 -5.56 27.08
N SER A 59 -2.01 -5.08 25.97
CA SER A 59 -0.61 -5.40 25.67
C SER A 59 0.37 -4.56 26.51
N ALA A 60 1.22 -5.25 27.29
CA ALA A 60 2.32 -4.66 28.06
C ALA A 60 3.40 -3.97 27.18
N ARG A 61 3.36 -4.19 25.86
CA ARG A 61 4.08 -3.40 24.85
C ARG A 61 3.05 -2.72 23.95
N PRO A 62 3.16 -1.43 23.60
CA PRO A 62 2.31 -0.86 22.56
C PRO A 62 2.71 -1.46 21.21
N ALA A 63 2.17 -2.64 20.89
CA ALA A 63 2.18 -3.17 19.53
C ALA A 63 1.16 -2.33 18.76
N GLU A 64 1.65 -1.26 18.15
CA GLU A 64 0.87 -0.40 17.28
C GLU A 64 1.26 -0.73 15.84
N LEU A 65 0.27 -1.05 15.02
CA LEU A 65 0.45 -1.21 13.58
C LEU A 65 -0.28 -0.08 12.86
N LYS A 66 0.48 0.69 12.08
CA LYS A 66 -0.03 1.85 11.34
C LYS A 66 -0.10 1.52 9.86
N ILE A 67 -1.27 1.74 9.28
CA ILE A 67 -1.65 1.20 7.98
C ILE A 67 -2.37 2.29 7.19
N MET A 68 -2.06 2.40 5.91
CA MET A 68 -2.83 3.17 4.95
C MET A 68 -3.73 2.22 4.17
N VAL A 69 -5.05 2.33 4.34
CA VAL A 69 -6.04 1.54 3.60
C VAL A 69 -6.57 2.36 2.44
N LYS A 70 -6.48 1.80 1.24
CA LYS A 70 -6.96 2.38 -0.01
C LYS A 70 -8.13 1.55 -0.52
N ILE A 71 -9.25 2.22 -0.80
CA ILE A 71 -10.42 1.59 -1.42
C ILE A 71 -10.76 2.27 -2.74
N SER A 72 -11.26 1.51 -3.72
CA SER A 72 -11.79 2.07 -4.96
C SER A 72 -13.03 2.91 -4.68
N ARG A 73 -13.24 3.95 -5.50
CA ARG A 73 -14.50 4.72 -5.48
C ARG A 73 -15.53 4.05 -6.36
N GLU A 74 -16.80 4.21 -6.03
CA GLU A 74 -17.91 3.72 -6.85
C GLU A 74 -17.87 4.31 -8.26
N GLY A 75 -18.28 3.50 -9.23
CA GLY A 75 -18.32 3.87 -10.65
C GLY A 75 -17.01 3.54 -11.39
N MET A 76 -17.11 3.44 -12.71
CA MET A 76 -16.02 2.99 -13.59
C MET A 76 -15.43 1.63 -13.17
N GLU A 77 -16.30 0.67 -12.81
CA GLU A 77 -15.93 -0.63 -12.23
C GLU A 77 -14.83 -1.37 -13.01
N THR A 78 -14.94 -1.48 -14.33
CA THR A 78 -13.92 -2.13 -15.17
C THR A 78 -12.57 -1.44 -15.04
N MET A 79 -12.55 -0.10 -15.02
CA MET A 79 -11.31 0.67 -14.84
C MET A 79 -10.75 0.47 -13.43
N MET A 80 -11.61 0.49 -12.40
CA MET A 80 -11.17 0.27 -11.01
C MET A 80 -10.61 -1.14 -10.82
N SER A 81 -11.26 -2.14 -11.40
CA SER A 81 -10.81 -3.53 -11.43
C SER A 81 -9.41 -3.66 -12.03
N ASN A 82 -9.19 -3.04 -13.18
CA ASN A 82 -7.89 -3.07 -13.85
C ASN A 82 -6.81 -2.36 -13.03
N LEU A 83 -7.09 -1.15 -12.51
CA LEU A 83 -6.12 -0.38 -11.73
C LEU A 83 -5.74 -1.08 -10.41
N PHE A 84 -6.73 -1.52 -9.63
CA PHE A 84 -6.48 -2.24 -8.39
C PHE A 84 -5.91 -3.64 -8.63
N GLY A 85 -6.29 -4.30 -9.73
CA GLY A 85 -5.72 -5.59 -10.13
C GLY A 85 -4.22 -5.50 -10.40
N VAL A 86 -3.78 -4.48 -11.14
CA VAL A 86 -2.34 -4.20 -11.35
C VAL A 86 -1.67 -3.87 -10.02
N GLU A 87 -2.28 -3.00 -9.21
CA GLU A 87 -1.69 -2.57 -7.93
C GLU A 87 -1.52 -3.74 -6.95
N GLY A 88 -2.50 -4.63 -6.84
CA GLY A 88 -2.40 -5.85 -6.04
C GLY A 88 -1.34 -6.81 -6.58
N LEU A 89 -1.25 -7.02 -7.90
CA LEU A 89 -0.19 -7.83 -8.50
C LEU A 89 1.21 -7.29 -8.15
N VAL A 90 1.39 -5.97 -8.19
CA VAL A 90 2.66 -5.32 -7.84
C VAL A 90 3.04 -5.57 -6.39
N TYR A 91 2.14 -5.28 -5.45
CA TYR A 91 2.44 -5.34 -4.02
C TYR A 91 2.43 -6.76 -3.44
N GLU A 92 1.58 -7.64 -3.93
CA GLU A 92 1.48 -9.03 -3.42
C GLU A 92 2.50 -9.97 -4.05
N THR A 93 2.92 -9.70 -5.30
CA THR A 93 3.67 -10.67 -6.09
C THR A 93 4.98 -10.13 -6.63
N LEU A 94 4.96 -9.03 -7.38
CA LEU A 94 6.16 -8.52 -8.07
C LEU A 94 7.23 -8.06 -7.08
N ILE A 95 6.88 -7.17 -6.16
CA ILE A 95 7.81 -6.62 -5.17
C ILE A 95 8.43 -7.73 -4.30
N PRO A 96 7.65 -8.65 -3.68
CA PRO A 96 8.23 -9.75 -2.92
C PRO A 96 9.13 -10.68 -3.75
N ALA A 97 8.83 -10.87 -5.04
CA ALA A 97 9.69 -11.66 -5.93
C ALA A 97 11.03 -10.96 -6.20
N GLN A 98 11.01 -9.64 -6.41
CA GLN A 98 12.20 -8.81 -6.58
C GLN A 98 13.09 -8.81 -5.32
N GLU A 99 12.50 -8.63 -4.15
CA GLU A 99 13.23 -8.60 -2.87
C GLU A 99 13.97 -9.92 -2.59
N LYS A 100 13.30 -11.05 -2.84
CA LYS A 100 13.88 -12.39 -2.68
C LYS A 100 15.06 -12.64 -3.62
N LEU A 101 15.04 -12.05 -4.81
CA LEU A 101 16.05 -12.30 -5.83
C LEU A 101 17.32 -11.51 -5.65
N ALA A 102 17.16 -10.22 -5.37
CA ALA A 102 18.30 -9.33 -5.40
C ALA A 102 19.18 -9.49 -4.14
N GLY A 103 18.77 -10.32 -3.16
CA GLY A 103 19.49 -10.49 -1.90
C GLY A 103 19.88 -9.13 -1.35
N LEU A 104 18.93 -8.18 -1.45
CA LEU A 104 19.23 -6.76 -1.46
C LEU A 104 20.03 -6.45 -0.22
N ARG A 105 21.24 -5.90 -0.41
CA ARG A 105 22.11 -5.53 0.71
C ARG A 105 21.44 -4.51 1.63
N GLU A 106 20.49 -3.76 1.08
CA GLU A 106 19.60 -2.86 1.79
C GLU A 106 18.17 -3.15 1.32
N PRO A 107 17.21 -3.41 2.23
CA PRO A 107 15.81 -3.52 1.84
C PRO A 107 15.38 -2.24 1.12
N LEU A 108 14.67 -2.39 0.01
CA LEU A 108 14.13 -1.24 -0.70
C LEU A 108 13.03 -0.61 0.16
N PRO A 109 12.86 0.72 0.15
CA PRO A 109 11.86 1.40 0.97
C PRO A 109 10.46 1.23 0.38
N TRP A 110 10.10 0.01 0.03
CA TRP A 110 8.81 -0.35 -0.53
C TRP A 110 7.85 -0.66 0.61
N PRO A 111 6.59 -0.21 0.53
CA PRO A 111 5.63 -0.46 1.60
C PRO A 111 5.35 -1.95 1.72
N LYS A 112 5.28 -2.45 2.95
CA LYS A 112 4.70 -3.77 3.19
C LYS A 112 3.22 -3.77 2.79
N CYS A 113 2.81 -4.83 2.12
CA CYS A 113 1.40 -5.12 1.86
C CYS A 113 0.84 -6.01 2.98
N TYR A 114 -0.15 -5.50 3.71
CA TYR A 114 -0.79 -6.22 4.81
C TYR A 114 -2.06 -6.95 4.37
N PHE A 115 -2.77 -6.40 3.39
CA PHE A 115 -4.03 -6.96 2.88
C PHE A 115 -4.30 -6.51 1.45
N SER A 116 -4.97 -7.37 0.69
CA SER A 116 -5.40 -7.13 -0.67
C SER A 116 -6.71 -7.86 -0.93
N ALA A 117 -7.71 -7.12 -1.39
CA ALA A 117 -8.98 -7.60 -1.90
C ALA A 117 -9.24 -6.89 -3.23
N VAL A 118 -8.42 -7.19 -4.22
CA VAL A 118 -8.50 -6.62 -5.58
C VAL A 118 -9.11 -7.58 -6.61
N LYS A 119 -9.44 -8.80 -6.18
CA LYS A 119 -10.13 -9.81 -6.98
C LYS A 119 -11.57 -9.93 -6.48
N GLY A 120 -12.53 -9.94 -7.40
CA GLY A 120 -13.95 -10.11 -7.07
C GLY A 120 -14.74 -8.81 -7.15
N SER A 121 -15.62 -8.58 -6.18
CA SER A 121 -16.61 -7.49 -6.19
C SER A 121 -16.07 -6.20 -5.59
N HIS A 122 -16.54 -5.08 -6.15
CA HIS A 122 -16.37 -3.74 -5.60
C HIS A 122 -16.89 -3.62 -4.15
N PRO A 123 -16.33 -2.73 -3.31
CA PRO A 123 -15.09 -1.96 -3.54
C PRO A 123 -13.82 -2.81 -3.40
N TYR A 124 -12.87 -2.56 -4.29
CA TYR A 124 -11.52 -3.11 -4.19
C TYR A 124 -10.77 -2.44 -3.04
N CYS A 125 -9.92 -3.20 -2.34
CA CYS A 125 -9.23 -2.73 -1.15
C CYS A 125 -7.77 -3.20 -1.11
N LEU A 126 -6.87 -2.29 -0.70
CA LEU A 126 -5.46 -2.58 -0.42
C LEU A 126 -5.07 -1.92 0.91
N ALA A 127 -4.30 -2.62 1.73
CA ALA A 127 -3.79 -2.10 2.99
C ALA A 127 -2.26 -2.16 2.99
N LEU A 128 -1.63 -0.99 3.01
CA LEU A 128 -0.19 -0.82 2.90
C LEU A 128 0.39 -0.19 4.18
N GLU A 129 1.70 -0.30 4.36
CA GLU A 129 2.44 0.41 5.41
C GLU A 129 2.23 1.93 5.32
N ASP A 130 1.94 2.55 6.47
CA ASP A 130 1.84 4.01 6.58
C ASP A 130 3.23 4.58 6.90
N PHE A 131 3.81 5.33 5.96
CA PHE A 131 5.08 6.03 6.13
C PHE A 131 4.96 7.41 6.81
N GLY A 132 3.74 7.88 7.10
CA GLY A 132 3.55 9.13 7.85
C GLY A 132 4.32 9.22 9.18
N PRO A 133 4.39 8.16 10.00
CA PRO A 133 5.20 8.11 11.22
C PRO A 133 6.71 8.28 10.99
N GLU A 134 7.21 7.94 9.81
CA GLU A 134 8.61 8.13 9.41
C GLU A 134 8.87 9.55 8.85
N GLY A 135 7.85 10.42 8.84
CA GLY A 135 7.97 11.80 8.40
C GLY A 135 7.76 12.01 6.89
N PHE A 136 7.34 10.97 6.16
CA PHE A 136 7.03 11.10 4.74
C PHE A 136 5.78 11.98 4.54
N VAL A 137 5.86 12.86 3.54
CA VAL A 137 4.80 13.79 3.16
C VAL A 137 4.65 13.86 1.65
N ASN A 138 3.45 14.19 1.19
CA ASN A 138 3.24 14.47 -0.23
C ASN A 138 3.98 15.76 -0.64
N ALA A 139 4.71 15.68 -1.74
CA ALA A 139 5.35 16.85 -2.34
C ALA A 139 4.30 17.87 -2.83
N ASP A 140 4.64 19.15 -2.72
CA ASP A 140 3.85 20.23 -3.31
C ASP A 140 3.97 20.17 -4.83
N ARG A 141 2.93 19.67 -5.50
CA ARG A 141 2.92 19.47 -6.96
C ARG A 141 3.17 20.76 -7.75
N SER A 142 2.90 21.92 -7.17
CA SER A 142 3.14 23.22 -7.82
C SER A 142 4.61 23.64 -7.81
N LYS A 143 5.40 23.09 -6.88
CA LYS A 143 6.82 23.42 -6.70
C LYS A 143 7.75 22.34 -7.25
N GLY A 144 7.24 21.12 -7.42
CA GLY A 144 8.05 19.98 -7.83
C GLY A 144 8.96 19.47 -6.71
N LEU A 145 9.91 18.61 -7.08
CA LEU A 145 10.92 18.07 -6.17
C LEU A 145 12.21 18.89 -6.25
N ASP A 146 12.88 19.11 -5.12
CA ASP A 146 14.24 19.66 -5.13
C ASP A 146 15.26 18.63 -5.64
N ALA A 147 16.50 19.08 -5.89
CA ALA A 147 17.54 18.23 -6.45
C ALA A 147 17.88 17.00 -5.59
N ALA A 148 17.81 17.12 -4.27
CA ALA A 148 18.10 16.01 -3.36
C ALA A 148 17.01 14.93 -3.44
N HIS A 149 15.74 15.34 -3.41
CA HIS A 149 14.61 14.43 -3.55
C HIS A 149 14.54 13.81 -4.95
N MET A 150 14.84 14.57 -6.01
CA MET A 150 14.93 14.03 -7.38
C MET A 150 16.01 12.96 -7.49
N ARG A 151 17.20 13.21 -6.93
CA ARG A 151 18.28 12.22 -6.94
C ARG A 151 17.86 10.94 -6.24
N LEU A 152 17.27 11.06 -5.05
CA LEU A 152 16.76 9.91 -4.31
C LEU A 152 15.70 9.14 -5.10
N ALA A 153 14.73 9.83 -5.72
CA ALA A 153 13.69 9.20 -6.53
C ALA A 153 14.27 8.44 -7.72
N LEU A 154 15.23 9.03 -8.44
CA LEU A 154 15.92 8.39 -9.56
C LEU A 154 16.74 7.18 -9.12
N GLU A 155 17.40 7.25 -7.97
CA GLU A 155 18.12 6.11 -7.39
C GLU A 155 17.17 4.95 -7.08
N GLN A 156 16.03 5.21 -6.43
CA GLN A 156 15.05 4.15 -6.12
C GLN A 156 14.41 3.56 -7.39
N LEU A 157 14.11 4.40 -8.41
CA LEU A 157 13.65 3.93 -9.71
C LEU A 157 14.69 3.04 -10.40
N GLY A 158 15.96 3.42 -10.34
CA GLY A 158 17.06 2.60 -10.84
C GLY A 158 17.14 1.23 -10.16
N LYS A 159 16.99 1.20 -8.82
CA LYS A 159 16.94 -0.06 -8.06
C LYS A 159 15.72 -0.92 -8.46
N PHE A 160 14.53 -0.31 -8.62
CA PHE A 160 13.33 -1.02 -9.07
C PHE A 160 13.50 -1.63 -10.47
N HIS A 161 13.98 -0.86 -11.45
CA HIS A 161 14.26 -1.36 -12.79
C HIS A 161 15.33 -2.47 -12.80
N GLY A 162 16.40 -2.30 -12.03
CA GLY A 162 17.45 -3.30 -11.89
C GLY A 162 16.91 -4.62 -11.32
N ALA A 163 16.05 -4.54 -10.31
CA ALA A 163 15.40 -5.71 -9.71
C ALA A 163 14.44 -6.40 -10.69
N SER A 164 13.66 -5.64 -11.48
CA SER A 164 12.83 -6.19 -12.56
C SER A 164 13.66 -6.93 -13.60
N MET A 165 14.78 -6.34 -14.05
CA MET A 165 15.67 -6.98 -15.02
C MET A 165 16.33 -8.25 -14.46
N ALA A 166 16.71 -8.23 -13.19
CA ALA A 166 17.22 -9.40 -12.51
C ALA A 166 16.15 -10.52 -12.43
N LEU A 167 14.89 -10.18 -12.14
CA LEU A 167 13.77 -11.12 -12.14
C LEU A 167 13.55 -11.76 -13.52
N VAL A 168 13.52 -10.96 -14.59
CA VAL A 168 13.41 -11.47 -15.97
C VAL A 168 14.56 -12.43 -16.30
N ARG A 169 15.80 -12.07 -15.97
CA ARG A 169 16.99 -12.84 -16.39
C ARG A 169 17.26 -14.07 -15.53
N LEU A 170 17.06 -13.97 -14.22
CA LEU A 170 17.42 -15.01 -13.26
C LEU A 170 16.25 -15.96 -12.97
N ARG A 171 15.01 -15.52 -13.16
CA ARG A 171 13.79 -16.32 -12.91
C ARG A 171 12.73 -16.11 -13.99
N PRO A 172 13.03 -16.41 -15.27
CA PRO A 172 12.14 -16.14 -16.40
C PRO A 172 10.75 -16.80 -16.27
N GLU A 173 10.68 -18.04 -15.77
CA GLU A 173 9.39 -18.74 -15.57
C GLU A 173 8.50 -18.06 -14.52
N LEU A 174 9.11 -17.57 -13.43
CA LEU A 174 8.38 -16.82 -12.41
C LEU A 174 7.92 -15.48 -12.97
N PHE A 175 8.79 -14.78 -13.71
CA PHE A 175 8.42 -13.55 -14.39
C PHE A 175 7.23 -13.79 -15.34
N LYS A 176 7.27 -14.86 -16.14
CA LYS A 176 6.19 -15.20 -17.07
C LYS A 176 4.86 -15.46 -16.34
N THR A 177 4.92 -16.19 -15.23
CA THR A 177 3.76 -16.41 -14.36
C THR A 177 3.17 -15.11 -13.81
N ILE A 178 4.00 -14.11 -13.52
CA ILE A 178 3.55 -12.79 -13.06
C ILE A 178 2.96 -11.98 -14.23
N GLU A 179 3.64 -11.99 -15.38
CA GLU A 179 3.21 -11.30 -16.60
C GLU A 179 1.83 -11.78 -17.07
N ASP A 180 1.58 -13.09 -17.03
CA ASP A 180 0.29 -13.68 -17.45
C ASP A 180 -0.88 -13.30 -16.51
N GLN A 181 -0.60 -12.72 -15.34
CA GLN A 181 -1.61 -12.19 -14.42
C GLN A 181 -1.90 -10.71 -14.61
N VAL A 182 -1.16 -10.00 -15.47
CA VAL A 182 -1.40 -8.57 -15.73
C VAL A 182 -2.78 -8.43 -16.39
N PRO A 183 -3.70 -7.63 -15.81
CA PRO A 183 -5.00 -7.39 -16.42
C PRO A 183 -4.85 -6.83 -17.84
N ASN A 184 -5.71 -7.25 -18.77
CA ASN A 184 -5.80 -6.64 -20.09
C ASN A 184 -6.29 -5.20 -19.92
N LEU A 185 -5.39 -4.24 -20.10
CA LEU A 185 -5.67 -2.80 -20.01
C LEU A 185 -6.40 -2.27 -21.25
#